data_AF-A0A7S1FS43-F1
#
_entry.id   AF-A0A7S1FS43-F1
#
_cell.length_a   1.000
_cell.length_b   1.000
_cell.length_c   1.000
_cell.angle_alpha   90.00
_cell.angle_beta   90.00
_cell.angle_gamma   90.00
#
_symmetry.space_group_name_H-M   'P 1'
#
loop_
_entity.id
_entity.type
_entity.pdbx_description
1 polymer ?
#
loop_
_entity_poly.entity_id
_entity_poly.type
_entity_poly.pdbx_seq_one_letter_code
_entity_poly.pdbx_strand_id
1 'polypeptide(L)'
;CGPFDLASSDRILSLVDLDLEERAVGLRSLNGVRLTSKLLDLTRRHRTVYRECLRAVRLWASAAGIYSNVQGYMGGVNLALLVAHVLLSAPPNDDGTDPRSSATELLLCFFSTFAHWKWPEPVHLVPVQRSSPHLNADAAAKVGQYVWDPKANPRDGTHRMPILTCVYPAANSAYSVGRPQLRRMTAELAEAERALRKIHRGEKDWSALLRDRVGDFFARHAAFVEVRLSARTPVHLKAWERWIERIVRILAVDLEGAPPGEEEEGAAPTRVEDVRAYPYARILRNPDRAGEGPEAETVRSSSLYVALKFAPGIEEIDLTARARLFLRRARQFEEFELGMDLEILCVQGRREAEKGAKRMSWKASKRAGRGRGARAAGGGKSVGGRGAH
;
A
#
# COMPACT_ATOMS: atom_id res chain seq x y z
N CYS A 1 -0.60 38.29 26.93
CA CYS A 1 -0.73 37.09 26.07
C CYS A 1 -2.02 37.21 25.26
N GLY A 2 -1.92 37.67 24.00
CA GLY A 2 -3.08 37.68 23.10
C GLY A 2 -3.45 36.25 22.66
N PRO A 3 -4.66 36.04 22.12
CA PRO A 3 -5.08 34.72 21.65
C PRO A 3 -4.13 34.23 20.55
N PHE A 4 -3.61 33.01 20.71
CA PHE A 4 -2.81 32.33 19.70
C PHE A 4 -3.70 32.04 18.48
N ASP A 5 -3.57 32.87 17.44
CA ASP A 5 -4.24 32.65 16.16
C ASP A 5 -3.44 31.62 15.32
N LEU A 6 -3.87 30.36 15.41
CA LEU A 6 -3.37 29.21 14.66
C LEU A 6 -3.82 29.22 13.18
N ALA A 7 -4.55 30.23 12.69
CA ALA A 7 -5.12 30.21 11.34
C ALA A 7 -4.10 30.47 10.22
N SER A 8 -2.91 30.98 10.53
CA SER A 8 -1.83 31.20 9.55
C SER A 8 -0.93 29.97 9.47
N SER A 9 -1.04 29.20 8.38
CA SER A 9 -0.14 28.06 8.10
C SER A 9 1.33 28.46 8.12
N ASP A 10 1.66 29.66 7.65
CA ASP A 10 3.04 30.16 7.62
C ASP A 10 3.63 30.34 9.02
N ARG A 11 2.83 30.78 10.02
CA ARG A 11 3.27 30.86 11.41
C ARG A 11 3.48 29.49 12.05
N ILE A 12 2.67 28.49 11.69
CA ILE A 12 2.87 27.11 12.16
C ILE A 12 4.15 26.54 11.55
N LEU A 13 4.38 26.76 10.25
CA LEU A 13 5.60 26.30 9.58
C LEU A 13 6.84 26.97 10.18
N SER A 14 6.79 28.27 10.50
CA SER A 14 7.92 28.99 11.11
C SER A 14 8.17 28.57 12.57
N LEU A 15 7.13 28.38 13.39
CA LEU A 15 7.28 27.93 14.78
C LEU A 15 7.86 26.51 14.85
N VAL A 16 7.45 25.67 13.90
CA VAL A 16 7.95 24.31 13.84
C VAL A 16 9.37 24.28 13.25
N ASP A 17 9.73 25.18 12.34
CA ASP A 17 11.12 25.32 11.88
C ASP A 17 12.07 25.73 13.01
N LEU A 18 11.62 26.55 13.97
CA LEU A 18 12.38 26.85 15.20
C LEU A 18 12.57 25.59 16.07
N ASP A 19 11.55 24.71 16.18
CA ASP A 19 11.70 23.41 16.86
C ASP A 19 12.71 22.49 16.14
N LEU A 20 12.90 22.65 14.81
CA LEU A 20 13.92 21.91 14.05
C LEU A 20 15.35 22.36 14.40
N GLU A 21 15.54 23.59 14.88
CA GLU A 21 16.84 24.08 15.35
C GLU A 21 17.27 23.36 16.65
N GLU A 22 16.35 23.15 17.59
CA GLU A 22 16.67 22.55 18.90
C GLU A 22 16.74 21.02 18.87
N ARG A 23 15.92 20.34 18.04
CA ARG A 23 15.76 18.88 18.09
C ARG A 23 15.67 18.25 16.70
N ALA A 24 16.81 18.06 16.04
CA ALA A 24 16.92 17.34 14.76
C ALA A 24 16.23 15.94 14.76
N VAL A 25 16.07 15.31 15.92
CA VAL A 25 15.36 14.02 16.13
C VAL A 25 13.84 14.13 15.90
N GLY A 26 13.25 15.33 16.03
CA GLY A 26 11.81 15.60 15.84
C GLY A 26 11.37 15.86 14.39
N LEU A 27 12.32 16.00 13.46
CA LEU A 27 12.07 16.40 12.06
C LEU A 27 11.05 15.51 11.35
N ARG A 28 11.15 14.19 11.52
CA ARG A 28 10.23 13.22 10.90
C ARG A 28 8.82 13.29 11.49
N SER A 29 8.70 13.53 12.79
CA SER A 29 7.42 13.60 13.50
C SER A 29 6.65 14.87 13.15
N LEU A 30 7.36 15.99 12.96
CA LEU A 30 6.79 17.29 12.63
C LEU A 30 6.43 17.42 11.14
N ASN A 31 7.19 16.77 10.25
CA ASN A 31 6.96 16.82 8.80
C ASN A 31 5.56 16.36 8.39
N GLY A 32 4.94 15.42 9.10
CA GLY A 32 3.57 14.98 8.79
C GLY A 32 2.54 16.11 8.90
N VAL A 33 2.61 16.89 9.99
CA VAL A 33 1.70 18.02 10.24
C VAL A 33 1.99 19.16 9.26
N ARG A 34 3.27 19.50 9.06
CA ARG A 34 3.71 20.56 8.13
C ARG A 34 3.26 20.27 6.70
N LEU A 35 3.50 19.04 6.24
CA LEU A 35 3.10 18.59 4.91
C LEU A 35 1.59 18.71 4.72
N THR A 36 0.81 18.25 5.70
CA THR A 36 -0.65 18.30 5.64
C THR A 36 -1.16 19.74 5.61
N SER A 37 -0.61 20.61 6.47
CA SER A 37 -0.95 22.03 6.52
C SER A 37 -0.65 22.71 5.18
N LYS A 38 0.57 22.52 4.65
CA LYS A 38 0.97 23.08 3.35
C LYS A 38 0.08 22.60 2.21
N LEU A 39 -0.30 21.32 2.22
CA LEU A 39 -1.18 20.75 1.19
C LEU A 39 -2.59 21.34 1.23
N LEU A 40 -3.16 21.55 2.43
CA LEU A 40 -4.47 22.19 2.60
C LEU A 40 -4.48 23.65 2.16
N ASP A 41 -3.32 24.30 2.23
CA ASP A 41 -3.11 25.67 1.79
C ASP A 41 -2.99 25.76 0.27
N LEU A 42 -2.13 24.92 -0.33
CA LEU A 42 -1.97 24.84 -1.79
C LEU A 42 -3.29 24.50 -2.49
N THR A 43 -4.10 23.62 -1.89
CA THR A 43 -5.36 23.17 -2.46
C THR A 43 -6.58 23.99 -2.04
N ARG A 44 -6.40 25.07 -1.25
CA ARG A 44 -7.49 25.83 -0.60
C ARG A 44 -8.57 26.30 -1.57
N ARG A 45 -8.19 26.80 -2.75
CA ARG A 45 -9.12 27.32 -3.77
C ARG A 45 -10.04 26.24 -4.35
N HIS A 46 -9.57 25.00 -4.45
CA HIS A 46 -10.30 23.88 -5.07
C HIS A 46 -10.47 22.71 -4.10
N ARG A 47 -10.64 23.02 -2.80
CA ARG A 47 -10.58 22.05 -1.71
C ARG A 47 -11.61 20.92 -1.84
N THR A 48 -12.83 21.22 -2.29
CA THR A 48 -13.89 20.21 -2.46
C THR A 48 -13.52 19.21 -3.55
N VAL A 49 -13.19 19.70 -4.75
CA VAL A 49 -12.76 18.90 -5.91
C VAL A 49 -11.54 18.04 -5.57
N TYR A 50 -10.53 18.62 -4.90
CA TYR A 50 -9.36 17.91 -4.43
C TYR A 50 -9.71 16.74 -3.50
N ARG A 51 -10.55 16.96 -2.48
CA ARG A 51 -10.92 15.93 -1.50
C ARG A 51 -11.75 14.81 -2.11
N GLU A 52 -12.66 15.15 -3.03
CA GLU A 52 -13.48 14.17 -3.74
C GLU A 52 -12.64 13.30 -4.66
N CYS A 53 -11.76 13.89 -5.48
CA CYS A 53 -10.84 13.15 -6.32
C CYS A 53 -9.91 12.26 -5.48
N LEU A 54 -9.34 12.78 -4.39
CA LEU A 54 -8.48 12.00 -3.50
C LEU A 54 -9.20 10.78 -2.89
N ARG A 55 -10.49 10.91 -2.54
CA ARG A 55 -11.30 9.79 -2.07
C ARG A 55 -11.50 8.74 -3.17
N ALA A 56 -11.79 9.17 -4.40
CA ALA A 56 -11.96 8.28 -5.54
C ALA A 56 -10.66 7.52 -5.87
N VAL A 57 -9.53 8.21 -5.93
CA VAL A 57 -8.20 7.62 -6.15
C VAL A 57 -7.85 6.62 -5.04
N ARG A 58 -8.12 6.95 -3.76
CA ARG A 58 -7.88 6.04 -2.65
C ARG A 58 -8.74 4.77 -2.74
N LEU A 59 -10.00 4.90 -3.09
CA LEU A 59 -10.91 3.78 -3.28
C LEU A 59 -10.43 2.86 -4.40
N TRP A 60 -10.06 3.45 -5.56
CA TRP A 60 -9.46 2.74 -6.67
C TRP A 60 -8.16 2.02 -6.27
N ALA A 61 -7.21 2.70 -5.64
CA ALA A 61 -5.92 2.11 -5.26
C ALA A 61 -6.09 0.93 -4.29
N SER A 62 -7.11 0.99 -3.43
CA SER A 62 -7.47 -0.08 -2.51
C SER A 62 -8.04 -1.29 -3.26
N ALA A 63 -9.01 -1.07 -4.16
CA ALA A 63 -9.60 -2.12 -5.00
C ALA A 63 -8.58 -2.76 -5.97
N ALA A 64 -7.69 -1.95 -6.54
CA ALA A 64 -6.58 -2.41 -7.40
C ALA A 64 -5.49 -3.16 -6.63
N GLY A 65 -5.46 -3.04 -5.30
CA GLY A 65 -4.50 -3.71 -4.43
C GLY A 65 -3.10 -3.12 -4.47
N ILE A 66 -3.01 -1.79 -4.62
CA ILE A 66 -1.76 -1.01 -4.65
C ILE A 66 -1.77 0.11 -3.60
N TYR A 67 -2.56 -0.06 -2.53
CA TYR A 67 -2.61 0.87 -1.40
C TYR A 67 -1.92 0.28 -0.16
N SER A 68 -0.59 0.37 -0.11
CA SER A 68 0.23 -0.04 1.06
C SER A 68 1.69 0.43 0.92
N ASN A 69 2.07 1.48 1.66
CA ASN A 69 3.46 1.96 1.66
C ASN A 69 4.45 0.94 2.22
N VAL A 70 4.01 0.11 3.18
CA VAL A 70 4.82 -0.95 3.79
C VAL A 70 5.21 -2.02 2.75
N GLN A 71 4.31 -2.33 1.82
CA GLN A 71 4.55 -3.28 0.71
C GLN A 71 5.29 -2.63 -0.48
N GLY A 72 5.65 -1.35 -0.40
CA GLY A 72 6.29 -0.61 -1.49
C GLY A 72 5.33 -0.07 -2.55
N TYR A 73 4.02 0.03 -2.25
CA TYR A 73 3.04 0.71 -3.10
C TYR A 73 2.69 2.09 -2.55
N MET A 74 1.68 2.76 -3.11
CA MET A 74 1.26 4.09 -2.67
C MET A 74 0.57 4.05 -1.30
N GLY A 75 0.95 4.95 -0.40
CA GLY A 75 0.23 5.30 0.81
C GLY A 75 -0.62 6.57 0.66
N GLY A 76 -1.32 6.96 1.74
CA GLY A 76 -2.21 8.12 1.74
C GLY A 76 -1.51 9.43 1.37
N VAL A 77 -0.30 9.66 1.89
CA VAL A 77 0.50 10.86 1.57
C VAL A 77 0.89 10.89 0.09
N ASN A 78 1.29 9.76 -0.49
CA ASN A 78 1.68 9.69 -1.90
C ASN A 78 0.48 10.07 -2.79
N LEU A 79 -0.68 9.46 -2.56
CA LEU A 79 -1.90 9.78 -3.33
C LEU A 79 -2.30 11.25 -3.18
N ALA A 80 -2.20 11.81 -1.97
CA ALA A 80 -2.53 13.20 -1.70
C ALA A 80 -1.62 14.17 -2.49
N LEU A 81 -0.31 13.89 -2.52
CA LEU A 81 0.65 14.66 -3.31
C LEU A 81 0.41 14.53 -4.81
N LEU A 82 0.16 13.32 -5.32
CA LEU A 82 -0.10 13.10 -6.74
C LEU A 82 -1.37 13.82 -7.22
N VAL A 83 -2.47 13.74 -6.46
CA VAL A 83 -3.71 14.47 -6.81
C VAL A 83 -3.51 15.98 -6.73
N ALA A 84 -2.78 16.47 -5.72
CA ALA A 84 -2.47 17.90 -5.62
C ALA A 84 -1.57 18.39 -6.76
N HIS A 85 -0.62 17.56 -7.23
CA HIS A 85 0.23 17.92 -8.37
C HIS A 85 -0.64 18.19 -9.58
N VAL A 86 -1.49 17.24 -9.95
CA VAL A 86 -2.39 17.37 -11.11
C VAL A 86 -3.32 18.57 -10.93
N LEU A 87 -3.89 18.78 -9.74
CA LEU A 87 -4.75 19.93 -9.48
C LEU A 87 -4.05 21.28 -9.75
N LEU A 88 -2.75 21.36 -9.46
CA LEU A 88 -1.97 22.61 -9.57
C LEU A 88 -1.31 22.79 -10.94
N SER A 89 -0.96 21.71 -11.64
CA SER A 89 -0.19 21.75 -12.89
C SER A 89 -0.98 21.40 -14.14
N ALA A 90 -2.18 20.80 -14.02
CA ALA A 90 -2.91 20.32 -15.18
C ALA A 90 -3.32 21.48 -16.11
N PRO A 91 -2.99 21.38 -17.42
CA PRO A 91 -3.52 22.28 -18.43
C PRO A 91 -5.03 22.03 -18.62
N PRO A 92 -5.77 22.94 -19.29
CA PRO A 92 -7.11 22.65 -19.76
C PRO A 92 -7.13 21.35 -20.58
N ASN A 93 -8.24 20.61 -20.50
CA ASN A 93 -8.47 19.42 -21.32
C ASN A 93 -8.52 19.79 -22.82
N ASP A 94 -8.41 18.78 -23.70
CA ASP A 94 -8.43 18.96 -25.17
C ASP A 94 -9.72 19.65 -25.69
N ASP A 95 -10.82 19.52 -24.95
CA ASP A 95 -12.12 20.15 -25.23
C ASP A 95 -12.26 21.56 -24.61
N GLY A 96 -11.20 22.07 -23.97
CA GLY A 96 -11.17 23.36 -23.27
C GLY A 96 -11.69 23.33 -21.83
N THR A 97 -12.13 22.16 -21.32
CA THR A 97 -12.67 22.04 -19.97
C THR A 97 -11.57 22.18 -18.91
N ASP A 98 -11.82 22.92 -17.83
CA ASP A 98 -10.87 23.04 -16.70
C ASP A 98 -10.89 21.75 -15.85
N PRO A 99 -9.76 21.05 -15.66
CA PRO A 99 -9.68 19.87 -14.78
C PRO A 99 -10.12 20.15 -13.34
N ARG A 100 -10.07 21.41 -12.91
CA ARG A 100 -10.45 21.86 -11.57
C ARG A 100 -11.94 22.14 -11.44
N SER A 101 -12.71 21.97 -12.51
CA SER A 101 -14.17 22.20 -12.54
C SER A 101 -14.96 21.14 -11.76
N SER A 102 -14.52 19.88 -11.80
CA SER A 102 -15.17 18.78 -11.10
C SER A 102 -14.18 17.69 -10.68
N ALA A 103 -14.55 16.88 -9.70
CA ALA A 103 -13.71 15.75 -9.27
C ALA A 103 -13.52 14.71 -10.38
N THR A 104 -14.49 14.57 -11.29
CA THR A 104 -14.41 13.64 -12.42
C THR A 104 -13.37 14.08 -13.45
N GLU A 105 -13.36 15.37 -13.79
CA GLU A 105 -12.37 15.93 -14.71
C GLU A 105 -10.96 15.85 -14.14
N LEU A 106 -10.80 16.16 -12.85
CA LEU A 106 -9.53 16.01 -12.16
C LEU A 106 -9.06 14.54 -12.14
N LEU A 107 -9.99 13.59 -11.96
CA LEU A 107 -9.69 12.17 -11.95
C LEU A 107 -9.26 11.66 -13.34
N LEU A 108 -9.88 12.15 -14.42
CA LEU A 108 -9.47 11.88 -15.81
C LEU A 108 -8.04 12.36 -16.05
N CYS A 109 -7.77 13.62 -15.69
CA CYS A 109 -6.44 14.20 -15.82
C CYS A 109 -5.41 13.44 -14.97
N PHE A 110 -5.78 13.01 -13.75
CA PHE A 110 -4.92 12.23 -12.87
C PHE A 110 -4.45 10.93 -13.50
N PHE A 111 -5.38 10.12 -14.03
CA PHE A 111 -5.02 8.85 -14.65
C PHE A 111 -4.27 9.05 -15.95
N SER A 112 -4.65 10.04 -16.76
CA SER A 112 -3.92 10.39 -17.99
C SER A 112 -2.47 10.79 -17.69
N THR A 113 -2.26 11.67 -16.71
CA THR A 113 -0.94 12.17 -16.29
C THR A 113 -0.05 11.02 -15.80
N PHE A 114 -0.53 10.20 -14.86
CA PHE A 114 0.32 9.19 -14.23
C PHE A 114 0.41 7.87 -14.99
N ALA A 115 -0.49 7.60 -15.95
CA ALA A 115 -0.31 6.50 -16.90
C ALA A 115 0.86 6.74 -17.86
N HIS A 116 1.14 8.01 -18.18
CA HIS A 116 2.18 8.42 -19.14
C HIS A 116 3.40 9.09 -18.47
N TRP A 117 3.43 9.16 -17.15
CA TRP A 117 4.52 9.82 -16.42
C TRP A 117 5.85 9.09 -16.64
N LYS A 118 6.90 9.86 -16.95
CA LYS A 118 8.22 9.35 -17.30
C LYS A 118 9.06 9.08 -16.04
N TRP A 119 8.66 8.10 -15.24
CA TRP A 119 9.44 7.66 -14.08
C TRP A 119 10.91 7.34 -14.48
N PRO A 120 11.92 7.77 -13.71
CA PRO A 120 11.87 8.29 -12.35
C PRO A 120 11.80 9.84 -12.23
N GLU A 121 11.25 10.56 -13.22
CA GLU A 121 11.06 12.01 -13.11
C GLU A 121 10.30 12.37 -11.81
N PRO A 122 10.80 13.31 -10.98
CA PRO A 122 10.25 13.55 -9.66
C PRO A 122 8.96 14.37 -9.71
N VAL A 123 7.91 13.89 -9.04
CA VAL A 123 6.69 14.67 -8.81
C VAL A 123 6.94 15.64 -7.66
N HIS A 124 6.72 16.93 -7.90
CA HIS A 124 6.84 18.00 -6.91
C HIS A 124 5.69 19.00 -7.06
N LEU A 125 5.27 19.61 -5.94
CA LEU A 125 4.20 20.63 -5.92
C LEU A 125 4.75 22.06 -5.94
N VAL A 126 5.97 22.21 -5.44
CA VAL A 126 6.68 23.48 -5.29
C VAL A 126 8.15 23.22 -5.63
N PRO A 127 8.92 24.24 -6.03
CA PRO A 127 10.35 24.12 -6.18
C PRO A 127 11.01 23.55 -4.92
N VAL A 128 11.94 22.61 -5.09
CA VAL A 128 12.67 22.00 -3.97
C VAL A 128 13.50 23.08 -3.27
N GLN A 129 13.10 23.42 -2.06
CA GLN A 129 13.85 24.35 -1.21
C GLN A 129 15.14 23.69 -0.73
N ARG A 130 16.27 24.40 -0.88
CA ARG A 130 17.60 23.92 -0.43
C ARG A 130 18.03 24.49 0.92
N SER A 131 17.32 25.49 1.42
CA SER A 131 17.53 26.11 2.72
C SER A 131 16.19 26.55 3.31
N SER A 132 16.14 26.69 4.63
CA SER A 132 15.06 27.40 5.32
C SER A 132 15.60 28.72 5.87
N PRO A 133 14.89 29.85 5.69
CA PRO A 133 15.30 31.15 6.23
C PRO A 133 15.19 31.22 7.76
N HIS A 134 14.56 30.23 8.39
CA HIS A 134 14.33 30.16 9.82
C HIS A 134 15.36 29.28 10.54
N LEU A 135 16.37 28.77 9.83
CA LEU A 135 17.45 27.97 10.41
C LEU A 135 18.77 28.74 10.38
N ASN A 136 19.49 28.73 11.49
CA ASN A 136 20.89 29.13 11.52
C ASN A 136 21.77 28.22 10.63
N ALA A 137 23.01 28.65 10.34
CA ALA A 137 23.89 27.96 9.39
C ALA A 137 24.19 26.50 9.77
N ASP A 138 24.41 26.22 11.06
CA ASP A 138 24.73 24.86 11.54
C ASP A 138 23.51 23.92 11.46
N ALA A 139 22.33 24.41 11.82
CA ALA A 139 21.08 23.67 11.69
C ALA A 139 20.72 23.45 10.21
N ALA A 140 20.89 24.47 9.37
CA ALA A 140 20.67 24.37 7.93
C ALA A 140 21.59 23.31 7.29
N ALA A 141 22.86 23.25 7.67
CA ALA A 141 23.79 22.24 7.17
C ALA A 141 23.38 20.81 7.57
N LYS A 142 22.94 20.61 8.82
CA LYS A 142 22.47 19.29 9.31
C LYS A 142 21.17 18.86 8.66
N VAL A 143 20.19 19.76 8.55
CA VAL A 143 18.87 19.47 7.97
C VAL A 143 18.95 19.32 6.45
N GLY A 144 19.83 20.10 5.80
CA GLY A 144 20.05 20.08 4.36
C GLY A 144 20.48 18.72 3.82
N GLN A 145 21.17 17.90 4.62
CA GLN A 145 21.56 16.53 4.26
C GLN A 145 20.37 15.60 4.02
N TYR A 146 19.18 15.94 4.52
CA TYR A 146 17.96 15.17 4.32
C TYR A 146 17.13 15.64 3.11
N VAL A 147 17.56 16.72 2.44
CA VAL A 147 16.93 17.18 1.19
C VAL A 147 17.25 16.16 0.11
N TRP A 148 16.19 15.66 -0.54
CA TRP A 148 16.33 14.72 -1.65
C TRP A 148 17.07 15.39 -2.81
N ASP A 149 18.24 14.86 -3.13
CA ASP A 149 19.05 15.33 -4.25
C ASP A 149 19.77 14.14 -4.91
N PRO A 150 19.29 13.67 -6.08
CA PRO A 150 19.89 12.52 -6.75
C PRO A 150 21.30 12.79 -7.30
N LYS A 151 21.72 14.07 -7.39
CA LYS A 151 23.09 14.43 -7.81
C LYS A 151 24.06 14.41 -6.63
N ALA A 152 23.60 14.81 -5.44
CA ALA A 152 24.43 14.84 -4.24
C ALA A 152 24.45 13.51 -3.49
N ASN A 153 23.37 12.73 -3.56
CA ASN A 153 23.20 11.47 -2.84
C ASN A 153 22.94 10.30 -3.81
N PRO A 154 23.91 9.39 -4.01
CA PRO A 154 23.74 8.22 -4.89
C PRO A 154 22.51 7.38 -4.56
N ARG A 155 22.13 7.28 -3.28
CA ARG A 155 20.94 6.55 -2.84
C ARG A 155 19.67 7.16 -3.44
N ASP A 156 19.56 8.49 -3.46
CA ASP A 156 18.42 9.19 -4.02
C ASP A 156 18.30 8.99 -5.53
N GLY A 157 19.45 8.85 -6.22
CA GLY A 157 19.52 8.48 -7.63
C GLY A 157 18.99 7.08 -7.94
N THR A 158 18.85 6.19 -6.95
CA THR A 158 18.28 4.84 -7.15
C THR A 158 16.74 4.80 -7.07
N HIS A 159 16.10 5.89 -6.64
CA HIS A 159 14.66 5.93 -6.43
C HIS A 159 13.88 5.78 -7.75
N ARG A 160 12.87 4.90 -7.75
CA ARG A 160 12.12 4.53 -8.96
C ARG A 160 10.89 5.40 -9.20
N MET A 161 10.25 5.87 -8.14
CA MET A 161 9.02 6.67 -8.21
C MET A 161 9.11 7.87 -7.26
N PRO A 162 9.96 8.88 -7.52
CA PRO A 162 10.14 9.97 -6.56
C PRO A 162 8.88 10.85 -6.47
N ILE A 163 8.27 10.89 -5.28
CA ILE A 163 7.14 11.77 -4.95
C ILE A 163 7.56 12.65 -3.79
N LEU A 164 7.93 13.90 -4.08
CA LEU A 164 8.60 14.76 -3.12
C LEU A 164 7.61 15.48 -2.20
N THR A 165 7.92 15.53 -0.91
CA THR A 165 7.17 16.34 0.05
C THR A 165 7.34 17.83 -0.25
N CYS A 166 6.27 18.62 -0.09
CA CYS A 166 6.27 20.05 -0.41
C CYS A 166 6.71 20.97 0.75
N VAL A 167 7.43 20.42 1.74
CA VAL A 167 7.96 21.13 2.90
C VAL A 167 9.45 20.84 3.06
N TYR A 168 10.22 21.82 3.54
CA TYR A 168 11.66 21.67 3.76
C TYR A 168 11.96 20.86 5.03
N PRO A 169 12.90 19.89 5.03
CA PRO A 169 13.61 19.39 3.87
C PRO A 169 12.71 18.47 3.04
N ALA A 170 12.69 18.69 1.74
CA ALA A 170 11.90 17.89 0.83
C ALA A 170 12.50 16.47 0.74
N ALA A 171 11.69 15.45 1.00
CA ALA A 171 12.12 14.05 0.95
C ALA A 171 11.24 13.25 -0.02
N ASN A 172 11.77 12.17 -0.57
CA ASN A 172 10.96 11.23 -1.35
C ASN A 172 10.02 10.44 -0.40
N SER A 173 8.72 10.64 -0.54
CA SER A 173 7.69 9.93 0.23
C SER A 173 7.43 8.49 -0.24
N ALA A 174 7.95 8.09 -1.42
CA ALA A 174 7.77 6.76 -2.01
C ALA A 174 9.11 6.02 -2.18
N TYR A 175 10.04 6.20 -1.22
CA TYR A 175 11.39 5.61 -1.24
C TYR A 175 11.39 4.07 -1.19
N SER A 176 10.28 3.43 -0.77
CA SER A 176 10.14 1.99 -0.66
C SER A 176 9.75 1.30 -1.97
N VAL A 177 9.44 2.06 -3.03
CA VAL A 177 8.97 1.54 -4.31
C VAL A 177 10.13 0.87 -5.07
N GLY A 178 10.02 -0.44 -5.23
CA GLY A 178 10.90 -1.25 -6.08
C GLY A 178 10.40 -1.34 -7.53
N ARG A 179 11.19 -1.99 -8.38
CA ARG A 179 10.83 -2.26 -9.79
C ARG A 179 9.52 -3.04 -9.94
N PRO A 180 9.25 -4.13 -9.19
CA PRO A 180 8.00 -4.87 -9.36
C PRO A 180 6.79 -4.02 -8.99
N GLN A 181 6.91 -3.23 -7.93
CA GLN A 181 5.85 -2.35 -7.47
C GLN A 181 5.57 -1.23 -8.48
N LEU A 182 6.60 -0.57 -9.01
CA LEU A 182 6.44 0.46 -10.03
C LEU A 182 5.75 -0.07 -11.29
N ARG A 183 6.18 -1.23 -11.81
CA ARG A 183 5.51 -1.85 -12.98
C ARG A 183 4.05 -2.14 -12.70
N ARG A 184 3.75 -2.69 -11.52
CA ARG A 184 2.37 -2.99 -11.13
C ARG A 184 1.51 -1.73 -11.05
N MET A 185 2.01 -0.67 -10.41
CA MET A 185 1.29 0.60 -10.30
C MET A 185 1.07 1.25 -11.67
N THR A 186 2.08 1.25 -12.53
CA THR A 186 1.99 1.80 -13.90
C THR A 186 0.96 1.05 -14.73
N ALA A 187 0.94 -0.29 -14.64
CA ALA A 187 -0.06 -1.11 -15.33
C ALA A 187 -1.50 -0.84 -14.84
N GLU A 188 -1.68 -0.67 -13.52
CA GLU A 188 -3.00 -0.33 -12.95
C GLU A 188 -3.44 1.09 -13.30
N LEU A 189 -2.53 2.07 -13.34
CA LEU A 189 -2.81 3.44 -13.79
C LEU A 189 -3.27 3.45 -15.26
N ALA A 190 -2.57 2.74 -16.14
CA ALA A 190 -2.94 2.63 -17.55
C ALA A 190 -4.26 1.86 -17.77
N GLU A 191 -4.58 0.88 -16.92
CA GLU A 191 -5.89 0.22 -16.97
C GLU A 191 -7.02 1.12 -16.46
N ALA A 192 -6.77 1.86 -15.38
CA ALA A 192 -7.70 2.81 -14.81
C ALA A 192 -8.04 3.94 -15.79
N GLU A 193 -7.03 4.47 -16.49
CA GLU A 193 -7.22 5.47 -17.54
C GLU A 193 -8.15 4.95 -18.65
N ARG A 194 -7.86 3.76 -19.18
CA ARG A 194 -8.70 3.12 -20.22
C ARG A 194 -10.12 2.87 -19.73
N ALA A 195 -10.29 2.43 -18.48
CA ALA A 195 -11.62 2.23 -17.90
C ALA A 195 -12.37 3.54 -17.74
N LEU A 196 -11.71 4.58 -17.23
CA LEU A 196 -12.32 5.87 -16.97
C LEU A 196 -12.70 6.61 -18.25
N ARG A 197 -11.90 6.52 -19.33
CA ARG A 197 -12.29 7.05 -20.65
C ARG A 197 -13.59 6.42 -21.17
N LYS A 198 -13.81 5.12 -20.94
CA LYS A 198 -15.07 4.45 -21.32
C LYS A 198 -16.24 4.86 -20.44
N ILE A 199 -15.99 5.03 -19.14
CA ILE A 199 -17.00 5.53 -18.19
C ILE A 199 -17.45 6.94 -18.57
N HIS A 200 -16.49 7.82 -18.90
CA HIS A 200 -16.78 9.20 -19.29
C HIS A 200 -17.60 9.30 -20.59
N ARG A 201 -17.44 8.34 -21.52
CA ARG A 201 -18.27 8.22 -22.73
C ARG A 201 -19.63 7.53 -22.50
N GLY A 202 -19.93 7.08 -21.28
CA GLY A 202 -21.15 6.32 -20.97
C GLY A 202 -21.13 4.86 -21.44
N GLU A 203 -19.98 4.32 -21.86
CA GLU A 203 -19.86 2.93 -22.34
C GLU A 203 -19.75 1.90 -21.20
N LYS A 204 -19.39 2.34 -19.99
CA LYS A 204 -19.18 1.49 -18.81
C LYS A 204 -19.59 2.19 -17.52
N ASP A 205 -19.89 1.40 -16.51
CA ASP A 205 -20.15 1.88 -15.16
C ASP A 205 -18.87 2.04 -14.32
N TRP A 206 -18.97 2.82 -13.23
CA TRP A 206 -17.91 3.01 -12.24
C TRP A 206 -17.39 1.71 -11.61
N SER A 207 -18.18 0.64 -11.62
CA SER A 207 -17.76 -0.70 -11.20
C SER A 207 -16.56 -1.22 -12.01
N ALA A 208 -16.38 -0.76 -13.25
CA ALA A 208 -15.23 -1.11 -14.07
C ALA A 208 -13.92 -0.54 -13.52
N LEU A 209 -13.96 0.67 -12.95
CA LEU A 209 -12.80 1.29 -12.29
C LEU A 209 -12.54 0.66 -10.91
N LEU A 210 -13.60 0.29 -10.20
CA LEU A 210 -13.55 -0.22 -8.82
C LEU A 210 -13.56 -1.74 -8.73
N ARG A 211 -13.23 -2.45 -9.81
CA ARG A 211 -13.20 -3.92 -9.82
C ARG A 211 -12.26 -4.43 -8.73
N ASP A 212 -12.80 -5.26 -7.85
CA ASP A 212 -12.05 -5.83 -6.73
C ASP A 212 -11.00 -6.84 -7.23
N ARG A 213 -9.74 -6.41 -7.31
CA ARG A 213 -8.62 -7.30 -7.65
C ARG A 213 -8.11 -8.07 -6.45
N VAL A 214 -8.59 -7.75 -5.26
CA VAL A 214 -8.29 -8.47 -4.02
C VAL A 214 -9.01 -9.80 -4.01
N GLY A 215 -10.33 -9.77 -4.24
CA GLY A 215 -11.17 -10.96 -4.28
C GLY A 215 -10.69 -11.97 -5.32
N ASP A 216 -10.27 -11.50 -6.49
CA ASP A 216 -9.85 -12.37 -7.60
C ASP A 216 -8.36 -12.73 -7.57
N PHE A 217 -7.61 -12.39 -6.52
CA PHE A 217 -6.14 -12.53 -6.50
C PHE A 217 -5.67 -13.96 -6.83
N PHE A 218 -6.25 -14.97 -6.19
CA PHE A 218 -5.87 -16.37 -6.44
C PHE A 218 -6.35 -16.91 -7.79
N ALA A 219 -7.41 -16.33 -8.37
CA ALA A 219 -7.92 -16.72 -9.67
C ALA A 219 -7.13 -16.11 -10.83
N ARG A 220 -6.46 -14.96 -10.60
CA ARG A 220 -5.76 -14.20 -11.64
C ARG A 220 -4.33 -14.64 -11.91
N HIS A 221 -3.73 -15.43 -11.02
CA HIS A 221 -2.35 -15.88 -11.16
C HIS A 221 -2.25 -17.39 -11.05
N ALA A 222 -1.35 -17.99 -11.82
CA ALA A 222 -1.19 -19.44 -11.87
C ALA A 222 -0.27 -19.98 -10.75
N ALA A 223 0.71 -19.18 -10.32
CA ALA A 223 1.72 -19.56 -9.35
C ALA A 223 1.89 -18.49 -8.27
N PHE A 224 2.21 -18.92 -7.06
CA PHE A 224 2.44 -18.05 -5.90
C PHE A 224 3.59 -18.58 -5.07
N VAL A 225 4.29 -17.67 -4.40
CA VAL A 225 5.16 -17.96 -3.27
C VAL A 225 4.37 -17.66 -1.99
N GLU A 226 4.07 -18.69 -1.21
CA GLU A 226 3.50 -18.57 0.13
C GLU A 226 4.65 -18.42 1.13
N VAL A 227 4.66 -17.31 1.88
CA VAL A 227 5.49 -17.13 3.08
C VAL A 227 4.59 -17.45 4.27
N ARG A 228 4.73 -18.65 4.81
CA ARG A 228 3.94 -19.14 5.94
C ARG A 228 4.70 -18.88 7.24
N LEU A 229 4.00 -18.27 8.17
CA LEU A 229 4.46 -17.90 9.49
C LEU A 229 3.76 -18.79 10.51
N SER A 230 4.47 -19.24 11.52
CA SER A 230 3.85 -19.91 12.66
C SER A 230 4.43 -19.40 13.98
N ALA A 231 3.59 -19.40 15.02
CA ALA A 231 4.02 -19.12 16.38
C ALA A 231 3.10 -19.80 17.41
N ARG A 232 3.62 -20.05 18.61
CA ARG A 232 2.84 -20.64 19.72
C ARG A 232 1.79 -19.68 20.30
N THR A 233 2.07 -18.37 20.28
CA THR A 233 1.18 -17.35 20.86
C THR A 233 0.69 -16.37 19.79
N PRO A 234 -0.53 -15.81 19.94
CA PRO A 234 -1.03 -14.78 19.03
C PRO A 234 -0.17 -13.50 19.06
N VAL A 235 0.44 -13.20 20.21
CA VAL A 235 1.31 -12.04 20.38
C VAL A 235 2.57 -12.21 19.53
N HIS A 236 3.23 -13.36 19.61
CA HIS A 236 4.41 -13.66 18.80
C HIS A 236 4.06 -13.75 17.32
N LEU A 237 2.94 -14.40 16.96
CA LEU A 237 2.51 -14.46 15.55
C LEU A 237 2.31 -13.05 14.98
N LYS A 238 1.66 -12.16 15.72
CA LYS A 238 1.41 -10.78 15.28
C LYS A 238 2.69 -9.95 15.18
N ALA A 239 3.65 -10.15 16.08
CA ALA A 239 4.96 -9.52 15.99
C ALA A 239 5.73 -10.03 14.76
N TRP A 240 5.71 -11.34 14.52
CA TRP A 240 6.29 -11.99 13.34
C TRP A 240 5.67 -11.48 12.04
N GLU A 241 4.34 -11.42 11.98
CA GLU A 241 3.61 -10.85 10.86
C GLU A 241 4.12 -9.44 10.57
N ARG A 242 4.12 -8.53 11.56
CA ARG A 242 4.56 -7.14 11.35
C ARG A 242 5.99 -7.04 10.82
N TRP A 243 6.88 -7.88 11.34
CA TRP A 243 8.26 -7.93 10.86
C TRP A 243 8.33 -8.37 9.40
N ILE A 244 7.69 -9.50 9.07
CA ILE A 244 7.70 -10.04 7.71
C ILE A 244 6.96 -9.12 6.73
N GLU A 245 5.84 -8.51 7.13
CA GLU A 245 5.12 -7.51 6.35
C GLU A 245 6.03 -6.33 5.94
N ARG A 246 6.98 -5.93 6.80
CA ARG A 246 7.94 -4.85 6.52
C ARG A 246 8.99 -5.23 5.47
N ILE A 247 9.36 -6.50 5.40
CA ILE A 247 10.46 -6.98 4.54
C ILE A 247 9.99 -7.77 3.31
N VAL A 248 8.73 -8.22 3.24
CA VAL A 248 8.21 -9.03 2.11
C VAL A 248 8.32 -8.33 0.75
N ARG A 249 8.32 -6.98 0.74
CA ARG A 249 8.60 -6.21 -0.48
C ARG A 249 10.00 -6.47 -1.05
N ILE A 250 10.97 -6.82 -0.20
CA ILE A 250 12.34 -7.16 -0.59
C ILE A 250 12.34 -8.51 -1.30
N LEU A 251 11.57 -9.49 -0.80
CA LEU A 251 11.38 -10.76 -1.50
C LEU A 251 10.84 -10.51 -2.91
N ALA A 252 9.84 -9.64 -3.08
CA ALA A 252 9.34 -9.32 -4.41
C ALA A 252 10.41 -8.70 -5.32
N VAL A 253 11.28 -7.85 -4.79
CA VAL A 253 12.40 -7.29 -5.58
C VAL A 253 13.39 -8.38 -5.97
N ASP A 254 13.81 -9.21 -5.03
CA ASP A 254 14.78 -10.29 -5.25
C ASP A 254 14.26 -11.37 -6.20
N LEU A 255 12.96 -11.67 -6.16
CA LEU A 255 12.31 -12.65 -7.05
C LEU A 255 12.30 -12.20 -8.52
N GLU A 256 12.35 -10.89 -8.76
CA GLU A 256 12.47 -10.33 -10.11
C GLU A 256 13.93 -10.21 -10.57
N GLY A 257 14.86 -10.06 -9.61
CA GLY A 257 16.28 -9.89 -9.86
C GLY A 257 16.98 -11.14 -10.43
N ALA A 258 18.14 -10.90 -11.03
CA ALA A 258 19.05 -11.93 -11.50
C ALA A 258 19.48 -12.84 -10.32
N PRO A 259 19.80 -14.12 -10.54
CA PRO A 259 20.26 -15.00 -9.48
C PRO A 259 21.57 -14.48 -8.87
N PRO A 260 21.83 -14.71 -7.57
CA PRO A 260 22.97 -14.18 -6.83
C PRO A 260 24.36 -14.69 -7.28
N GLY A 261 24.48 -15.32 -8.45
CA GLY A 261 25.75 -15.65 -9.11
C GLY A 261 25.99 -14.89 -10.42
N GLU A 262 25.03 -14.09 -10.89
CA GLU A 262 25.14 -13.25 -12.09
C GLU A 262 25.40 -11.77 -11.75
N GLU A 263 25.26 -11.38 -10.48
CA GLU A 263 25.60 -10.05 -9.99
C GLU A 263 27.08 -10.02 -9.60
N GLU A 264 27.98 -9.81 -10.57
CA GLU A 264 29.33 -9.32 -10.27
C GLU A 264 29.23 -7.97 -9.53
N GLU A 265 30.12 -7.71 -8.58
CA GLU A 265 30.23 -6.39 -7.95
C GLU A 265 30.50 -5.34 -9.04
N GLY A 266 29.50 -4.47 -9.30
CA GLY A 266 29.53 -3.50 -10.39
C GLY A 266 28.67 -3.84 -11.61
N ALA A 267 27.94 -4.95 -11.59
CA ALA A 267 27.03 -5.36 -12.67
C ALA A 267 25.97 -4.29 -12.94
N ALA A 268 25.74 -4.03 -14.22
CA ALA A 268 24.73 -3.09 -14.69
C ALA A 268 23.33 -3.49 -14.16
N PRO A 269 22.43 -2.51 -13.93
CA PRO A 269 21.06 -2.79 -13.53
C PRO A 269 20.43 -3.88 -14.40
N THR A 270 19.88 -4.96 -13.79
CA THR A 270 19.23 -6.08 -14.51
C THR A 270 18.35 -5.53 -15.63
N ARG A 271 18.58 -5.93 -16.88
CA ARG A 271 17.81 -5.42 -18.00
C ARG A 271 16.41 -6.04 -17.96
N VAL A 272 15.43 -5.37 -18.56
CA VAL A 272 14.03 -5.86 -18.57
C VAL A 272 13.92 -7.23 -19.26
N GLU A 273 14.81 -7.48 -20.22
CA GLU A 273 14.96 -8.74 -20.97
C GLU A 273 15.49 -9.92 -20.14
N ASP A 274 16.13 -9.68 -18.99
CA ASP A 274 16.65 -10.72 -18.10
C ASP A 274 15.64 -11.14 -17.00
N VAL A 275 14.48 -10.47 -16.95
CA VAL A 275 13.46 -10.72 -15.93
C VAL A 275 12.76 -12.04 -16.20
N ARG A 276 12.92 -13.02 -15.31
CA ARG A 276 12.30 -14.36 -15.44
C ARG A 276 10.88 -14.43 -14.87
N ALA A 277 10.58 -13.66 -13.83
CA ALA A 277 9.26 -13.59 -13.22
C ALA A 277 8.90 -12.16 -12.81
N TYR A 278 7.60 -11.85 -12.87
CA TYR A 278 7.01 -10.61 -12.41
C TYR A 278 6.22 -10.87 -11.12
N PRO A 279 6.83 -10.62 -9.95
CA PRO A 279 6.19 -10.83 -8.67
C PRO A 279 5.17 -9.74 -8.35
N TYR A 280 4.05 -10.16 -7.75
CA TYR A 280 3.03 -9.29 -7.19
C TYR A 280 2.79 -9.71 -5.74
N ALA A 281 3.51 -9.05 -4.84
CA ALA A 281 3.36 -9.29 -3.41
C ALA A 281 2.04 -8.72 -2.92
N ARG A 282 1.31 -9.57 -2.21
CA ARG A 282 0.08 -9.21 -1.54
C ARG A 282 -0.06 -9.97 -0.22
N ILE A 283 -0.41 -9.22 0.81
CA ILE A 283 -0.66 -9.81 2.13
C ILE A 283 -2.13 -10.24 2.16
N LEU A 284 -2.36 -11.54 2.22
CA LEU A 284 -3.68 -12.15 2.38
C LEU A 284 -3.65 -13.00 3.64
N ARG A 285 -4.22 -12.48 4.72
CA ARG A 285 -4.31 -13.20 5.99
C ARG A 285 -5.32 -14.33 5.84
N ASN A 286 -4.87 -15.56 6.00
CA ASN A 286 -5.79 -16.67 6.17
C ASN A 286 -6.22 -16.68 7.65
N PRO A 287 -7.49 -16.46 8.00
CA PRO A 287 -7.93 -16.59 9.38
C PRO A 287 -7.83 -18.07 9.77
N ASP A 288 -6.90 -18.35 10.66
CA ASP A 288 -6.76 -19.59 11.43
C ASP A 288 -6.92 -20.89 10.61
N ARG A 289 -5.84 -21.35 9.99
CA ARG A 289 -5.62 -22.81 9.97
C ARG A 289 -5.30 -23.21 11.41
N ALA A 290 -6.33 -23.37 12.24
CA ALA A 290 -6.22 -24.31 13.34
C ALA A 290 -5.87 -25.64 12.68
N GLY A 291 -4.70 -26.20 13.00
CA GLY A 291 -4.35 -27.53 12.49
C GLY A 291 -5.49 -28.51 12.79
N GLU A 292 -5.71 -29.47 11.90
CA GLU A 292 -6.59 -30.59 12.24
C GLU A 292 -5.70 -31.64 12.94
N GLY A 293 -5.71 -31.67 14.28
CA GLY A 293 -4.96 -32.65 15.07
C GLY A 293 -4.79 -32.30 16.54
N PRO A 294 -4.45 -33.26 17.42
CA PRO A 294 -4.29 -33.03 18.86
C PRO A 294 -3.14 -32.07 19.24
N GLU A 295 -2.19 -31.80 18.33
CA GLU A 295 -1.13 -30.78 18.51
C GLU A 295 -1.55 -29.37 18.04
N ALA A 296 -2.68 -29.27 17.35
CA ALA A 296 -3.12 -28.05 16.68
C ALA A 296 -3.67 -26.96 17.60
N GLU A 297 -3.96 -27.28 18.86
CA GLU A 297 -4.36 -26.28 19.86
C GLU A 297 -3.22 -25.31 20.22
N THR A 298 -1.97 -25.62 19.87
CA THR A 298 -0.80 -24.85 20.35
C THR A 298 -0.06 -24.03 19.31
N VAL A 299 -0.25 -24.26 18.00
CA VAL A 299 0.51 -23.56 16.94
C VAL A 299 -0.45 -22.81 16.02
N ARG A 300 -0.33 -21.48 16.02
CA ARG A 300 -1.09 -20.60 15.13
C ARG A 300 -0.26 -20.27 13.90
N SER A 301 -0.91 -20.14 12.75
CA SER A 301 -0.25 -19.84 11.48
C SER A 301 -0.92 -18.71 10.71
N SER A 302 -0.13 -18.00 9.91
CA SER A 302 -0.55 -16.94 8.99
C SER A 302 0.27 -17.03 7.72
N SER A 303 -0.29 -16.59 6.58
CA SER A 303 0.40 -16.68 5.29
C SER A 303 0.41 -15.33 4.57
N LEU A 304 1.50 -15.06 3.87
CA LEU A 304 1.63 -13.95 2.93
C LEU A 304 1.88 -14.54 1.54
N TYR A 305 1.37 -13.91 0.48
CA TYR A 305 1.46 -14.46 -0.86
C TYR A 305 2.15 -13.50 -1.82
N VAL A 306 3.08 -13.99 -2.61
CA VAL A 306 3.64 -13.27 -3.75
C VAL A 306 3.22 -14.01 -5.00
N ALA A 307 2.26 -13.46 -5.73
CA ALA A 307 1.87 -14.03 -7.01
C ALA A 307 3.01 -13.89 -8.01
N LEU A 308 3.20 -14.90 -8.86
CA LEU A 308 4.22 -14.90 -9.90
C LEU A 308 3.55 -14.97 -11.27
N LYS A 309 3.99 -14.10 -12.17
CA LYS A 309 3.75 -14.25 -13.61
C LYS A 309 5.10 -14.50 -14.28
N PHE A 310 5.26 -15.66 -14.92
CA PHE A 310 6.49 -15.97 -15.62
C PHE A 310 6.62 -15.14 -16.89
N ALA A 311 7.87 -14.82 -17.26
CA ALA A 311 8.15 -14.17 -18.53
C ALA A 311 7.84 -15.11 -19.72
N PRO A 312 7.54 -14.57 -20.91
CA PRO A 312 7.28 -15.38 -22.09
C PRO A 312 8.45 -16.36 -22.35
N GLY A 313 8.13 -17.63 -22.60
CA GLY A 313 9.13 -18.68 -22.85
C GLY A 313 9.78 -19.29 -21.60
N ILE A 314 9.45 -18.81 -20.40
CA ILE A 314 9.93 -19.39 -19.15
C ILE A 314 8.87 -20.32 -18.56
N GLU A 315 9.18 -21.62 -18.48
CA GLU A 315 8.30 -22.63 -17.89
C GLU A 315 8.66 -22.98 -16.44
N GLU A 316 9.95 -22.88 -16.09
CA GLU A 316 10.46 -23.19 -14.75
C GLU A 316 11.47 -22.14 -14.28
N ILE A 317 11.45 -21.87 -12.97
CA ILE A 317 12.36 -20.93 -12.31
C ILE A 317 12.77 -21.49 -10.96
N ASP A 318 14.07 -21.66 -10.74
CA ASP A 318 14.60 -21.96 -9.41
C ASP A 318 14.63 -20.68 -8.54
N LEU A 319 13.82 -20.68 -7.50
CA LEU A 319 13.72 -19.60 -6.52
C LEU A 319 14.48 -19.87 -5.23
N THR A 320 15.14 -21.03 -5.12
CA THR A 320 15.75 -21.52 -3.88
C THR A 320 16.77 -20.53 -3.30
N ALA A 321 17.66 -20.00 -4.14
CA ALA A 321 18.66 -19.03 -3.70
C ALA A 321 18.02 -17.74 -3.14
N ARG A 322 16.96 -17.25 -3.80
CA ARG A 322 16.21 -16.06 -3.36
C ARG A 322 15.44 -16.31 -2.06
N ALA A 323 14.79 -17.47 -1.96
CA ALA A 323 14.10 -17.89 -0.75
C ALA A 323 15.07 -17.96 0.45
N ARG A 324 16.26 -18.56 0.28
CA ARG A 324 17.31 -18.61 1.31
C ARG A 324 17.79 -17.21 1.71
N LEU A 325 17.98 -16.31 0.75
CA LEU A 325 18.38 -14.93 1.04
C LEU A 325 17.31 -14.21 1.87
N PHE A 326 16.03 -14.38 1.53
CA PHE A 326 14.93 -13.83 2.31
C PHE A 326 14.85 -14.43 3.71
N LEU A 327 15.01 -15.76 3.86
CA LEU A 327 15.07 -16.43 5.16
C LEU A 327 16.17 -15.84 6.07
N ARG A 328 17.36 -15.57 5.51
CA ARG A 328 18.45 -14.92 6.27
C ARG A 328 18.05 -13.53 6.78
N ARG A 329 17.35 -12.73 5.97
CA ARG A 329 16.86 -11.41 6.40
C ARG A 329 15.74 -11.54 7.43
N ALA A 330 14.83 -12.49 7.27
CA ALA A 330 13.76 -12.75 8.22
C ALA A 330 14.31 -13.10 9.62
N ARG A 331 15.41 -13.87 9.68
CA ARG A 331 16.09 -14.24 10.93
C ARG A 331 16.81 -13.10 11.65
N GLN A 332 16.90 -11.91 11.06
CA GLN A 332 17.43 -10.71 11.74
C GLN A 332 16.43 -10.07 12.71
N PHE A 333 15.28 -10.70 12.94
CA PHE A 333 14.30 -10.21 13.90
C PHE A 333 14.80 -10.37 15.32
N GLU A 334 14.88 -9.24 16.03
CA GLU A 334 15.41 -9.21 17.40
C GLU A 334 14.49 -9.89 18.41
N GLU A 335 13.17 -9.88 18.20
CA GLU A 335 12.17 -10.50 19.08
C GLU A 335 11.86 -11.96 18.68
N PHE A 336 12.80 -12.66 18.03
CA PHE A 336 12.61 -14.04 17.62
C PHE A 336 12.68 -15.00 18.82
N GLU A 337 11.60 -15.77 19.03
CA GLU A 337 11.42 -16.63 20.19
C GLU A 337 11.27 -18.11 19.80
N LEU A 338 11.52 -19.01 20.76
CA LEU A 338 11.34 -20.44 20.56
C LEU A 338 9.88 -20.77 20.18
N GLY A 339 9.71 -21.49 19.07
CA GLY A 339 8.39 -21.86 18.54
C GLY A 339 7.80 -20.84 17.57
N MET A 340 8.58 -19.83 17.16
CA MET A 340 8.33 -19.07 15.94
C MET A 340 9.01 -19.77 14.76
N ASP A 341 8.33 -19.84 13.61
CA ASP A 341 8.91 -20.42 12.39
C ASP A 341 8.44 -19.70 11.12
N LEU A 342 9.18 -19.90 10.03
CA LEU A 342 8.87 -19.37 8.71
C LEU A 342 9.21 -20.38 7.61
N GLU A 343 8.21 -20.72 6.81
CA GLU A 343 8.33 -21.57 5.62
C GLU A 343 8.08 -20.74 4.36
N ILE A 344 8.81 -21.04 3.28
CA ILE A 344 8.57 -20.46 1.96
C ILE A 344 8.22 -21.60 1.01
N LEU A 345 7.01 -21.54 0.45
CA LEU A 345 6.45 -22.61 -0.38
C LEU A 345 6.03 -22.06 -1.74
N CYS A 346 6.20 -22.87 -2.79
CA CYS A 346 5.61 -22.58 -4.10
C CYS A 346 4.25 -23.28 -4.20
N VAL A 347 3.18 -22.51 -4.46
CA VAL A 347 1.81 -23.02 -4.52
C VAL A 347 1.13 -22.63 -5.85
N GLN A 348 0.27 -23.51 -6.36
CA GLN A 348 -0.51 -23.26 -7.57
C GLN A 348 -1.85 -22.59 -7.25
N GLY A 349 -2.25 -21.63 -8.08
CA GLY A 349 -3.42 -20.77 -7.86
C GLY A 349 -4.75 -21.48 -7.76
N ARG A 350 -5.02 -22.47 -8.64
CA ARG A 350 -6.31 -23.19 -8.63
C ARG A 350 -6.58 -23.91 -7.31
N ARG A 351 -5.55 -24.52 -6.71
CA ARG A 351 -5.68 -25.23 -5.42
C ARG A 351 -6.00 -24.28 -4.26
N GLU A 352 -5.49 -23.05 -4.26
CA GLU A 352 -5.83 -22.06 -3.22
C GLU A 352 -7.15 -21.33 -3.52
N ALA A 353 -7.49 -21.09 -4.78
CA ALA A 353 -8.79 -20.57 -5.19
C ALA A 353 -9.93 -21.52 -4.80
N GLU A 354 -9.77 -22.84 -4.92
CA GLU A 354 -10.75 -23.85 -4.49
C GLU A 354 -10.93 -23.90 -2.96
N LYS A 355 -9.85 -23.72 -2.19
CA LYS A 355 -9.92 -23.61 -0.72
C LYS A 355 -10.58 -22.29 -0.29
N GLY A 356 -10.32 -21.20 -1.00
CA GLY A 356 -10.93 -19.89 -0.79
C GLY A 356 -12.39 -19.80 -1.23
N ALA A 357 -12.78 -20.48 -2.32
CA ALA A 357 -14.12 -20.46 -2.89
C ALA A 357 -15.19 -21.13 -2.01
N LYS A 358 -14.80 -21.99 -1.06
CA LYS A 358 -15.71 -22.51 -0.02
C LYS A 358 -16.17 -21.43 0.98
N ARG A 359 -15.65 -20.21 0.90
CA ARG A 359 -16.15 -19.06 1.65
C ARG A 359 -16.58 -17.97 0.67
N MET A 360 -17.90 -17.72 0.63
CA MET A 360 -18.57 -16.41 0.53
C MET A 360 -19.94 -16.55 -0.16
N SER A 361 -20.97 -16.88 0.61
CA SER A 361 -22.35 -16.49 0.32
C SER A 361 -23.09 -16.34 1.64
N TRP A 362 -23.20 -15.10 2.13
CA TRP A 362 -24.27 -14.73 3.05
C TRP A 362 -25.25 -13.87 2.25
N LYS A 363 -26.40 -14.45 1.89
CA LYS A 363 -27.54 -13.66 1.43
C LYS A 363 -28.02 -12.80 2.61
N ALA A 364 -28.07 -11.50 2.41
CA ALA A 364 -28.75 -10.59 3.32
C ALA A 364 -30.25 -10.94 3.34
N SER A 365 -30.74 -11.49 4.44
CA SER A 365 -32.18 -11.52 4.71
C SER A 365 -32.54 -10.35 5.60
N LYS A 366 -33.15 -9.32 5.00
CA LYS A 366 -33.85 -8.25 5.71
C LYS A 366 -35.04 -8.87 6.44
N ARG A 367 -34.96 -8.94 7.78
CA ARG A 367 -36.14 -9.10 8.62
C ARG A 367 -36.86 -7.74 8.67
N ALA A 368 -37.91 -7.57 7.88
CA ALA A 368 -38.93 -6.55 8.09
C ALA A 368 -40.21 -7.26 8.56
N GLY A 369 -40.74 -6.81 9.70
CA GLY A 369 -41.69 -7.56 10.53
C GLY A 369 -43.16 -7.51 10.13
N ARG A 370 -43.94 -8.19 10.98
CA ARG A 370 -45.39 -8.17 11.29
C ARG A 370 -45.68 -9.58 11.83
N GLY A 371 -46.18 -9.83 13.04
CA GLY A 371 -47.21 -9.15 13.80
C GLY A 371 -48.42 -10.10 13.90
N ARG A 372 -48.88 -10.36 15.13
CA ARG A 372 -50.18 -10.94 15.58
C ARG A 372 -50.23 -12.41 16.03
N GLY A 373 -50.89 -12.56 17.18
CA GLY A 373 -51.70 -13.71 17.62
C GLY A 373 -50.92 -14.79 18.36
N ALA A 374 -51.41 -15.47 19.38
CA ALA A 374 -52.57 -15.35 20.26
C ALA A 374 -52.42 -16.51 21.29
N ARG A 375 -52.92 -16.30 22.52
CA ARG A 375 -53.41 -17.28 23.50
C ARG A 375 -52.99 -18.77 23.35
N ALA A 376 -52.35 -19.30 24.39
CA ALA A 376 -52.48 -20.71 24.76
C ALA A 376 -52.93 -20.81 26.22
N ALA A 377 -54.17 -21.27 26.41
CA ALA A 377 -54.76 -21.70 27.67
C ALA A 377 -55.25 -23.15 27.47
N GLY A 378 -55.09 -23.98 28.52
CA GLY A 378 -55.52 -25.38 28.59
C GLY A 378 -54.39 -26.35 28.24
N GLY A 379 -54.09 -27.41 29.00
CA GLY A 379 -54.75 -28.04 30.15
C GLY A 379 -54.41 -29.55 30.11
N GLY A 380 -54.12 -30.16 31.26
CA GLY A 380 -53.94 -31.63 31.46
C GLY A 380 -52.59 -32.00 32.08
N LYS A 381 -52.46 -32.11 33.41
CA LYS A 381 -52.64 -33.31 34.27
C LYS A 381 -51.74 -34.50 33.90
N SER A 382 -50.67 -34.74 34.69
CA SER A 382 -50.54 -35.80 35.74
C SER A 382 -50.08 -37.14 35.15
N VAL A 383 -49.12 -37.94 35.64
CA VAL A 383 -48.76 -38.40 36.99
C VAL A 383 -47.35 -39.02 36.92
N GLY A 384 -46.57 -39.03 38.01
CA GLY A 384 -45.52 -40.03 38.22
C GLY A 384 -44.40 -39.58 39.15
N GLY A 385 -44.61 -39.66 40.46
CA GLY A 385 -43.59 -39.39 41.48
C GLY A 385 -43.10 -40.66 42.20
N ARG A 386 -41.95 -40.51 42.88
CA ARG A 386 -41.38 -41.17 44.09
C ARG A 386 -39.85 -41.07 43.94
N GLY A 387 -39.07 -40.38 44.78
CA GLY A 387 -38.96 -40.47 46.24
C GLY A 387 -37.73 -41.34 46.54
N ALA A 388 -36.53 -40.77 46.65
CA ALA A 388 -35.87 -40.34 47.90
C ALA A 388 -35.42 -41.51 48.79
N HIS A 389 -34.10 -41.72 48.84
CA HIS A 389 -33.33 -41.78 50.08
C HIS A 389 -31.86 -41.40 49.82
#